data_AF-A0A3D0XWN8-F1
#
_entry.id   AF-A0A3D0XWN8-F1
#
_cell.length_a   1.000
_cell.length_b   1.000
_cell.length_c   1.000
_cell.angle_alpha   90.00
_cell.angle_beta   90.00
_cell.angle_gamma   90.00
#
_symmetry.space_group_name_H-M   'P 1'
#
loop_
_entity.id
_entity.type
_entity.pdbx_description
1 polymer ?
#
loop_
_entity_poly.entity_id
_entity_poly.type
_entity_poly.pdbx_seq_one_letter_code
_entity_poly.pdbx_strand_id
1 'polypeptide(L)' 'PLAKQVVQWENNKKVKIVPWDFTCFPSQNFKNKFGAALLQYVQGQKTWSDVKNEVVKDWKSEAAATA' A
#
# COMPACT_ATOMS: atom_id res chain seq x y z
N PRO A 1 -29.09 -2.10 -13.84
CA PRO A 1 -28.80 -0.66 -13.58
C PRO A 1 -27.30 -0.37 -13.41
N LEU A 2 -26.63 -1.07 -12.48
CA LEU A 2 -25.20 -0.91 -12.21
C LEU A 2 -24.31 -1.25 -13.42
N ALA A 3 -24.53 -2.39 -14.08
CA ALA A 3 -23.76 -2.79 -15.27
C ALA A 3 -23.82 -1.76 -16.42
N LYS A 4 -24.97 -1.07 -16.60
CA LYS A 4 -25.10 0.01 -17.58
C LYS A 4 -24.22 1.22 -17.23
N GLN A 5 -24.11 1.56 -15.94
CA GLN A 5 -23.22 2.63 -15.49
C GLN A 5 -21.76 2.24 -15.64
N VAL A 6 -21.39 1.00 -15.30
CA VAL A 6 -20.01 0.50 -15.51
C VAL A 6 -19.60 0.66 -16.97
N VAL A 7 -20.40 0.15 -17.91
CA VAL A 7 -20.14 0.28 -19.36
C VAL A 7 -20.10 1.75 -19.83
N GLN A 8 -20.96 2.61 -19.27
CA GLN A 8 -20.95 4.04 -19.59
C GLN A 8 -19.65 4.73 -19.16
N TRP A 9 -19.14 4.39 -17.96
CA TRP A 9 -17.89 4.94 -17.45
C TRP A 9 -16.67 4.32 -18.13
N GLU A 10 -16.72 3.03 -18.47
CA GLU A 10 -15.66 2.32 -19.18
C GLU A 10 -15.41 2.90 -20.58
N ASN A 11 -16.48 3.25 -21.29
CA ASN A 11 -16.40 3.82 -22.64
C ASN A 11 -16.12 5.34 -22.65
N ASN A 12 -16.07 5.99 -21.50
CA ASN A 12 -15.84 7.43 -21.43
C ASN A 12 -14.35 7.76 -21.61
N LYS A 13 -13.97 8.17 -22.82
CA LYS A 13 -12.59 8.56 -23.18
C LYS A 13 -12.03 9.76 -22.40
N LYS A 14 -12.86 10.50 -21.66
CA LYS A 14 -12.43 11.59 -20.77
C LYS A 14 -12.02 11.09 -19.37
N VAL A 15 -12.23 9.81 -19.07
CA VAL A 15 -11.92 9.19 -17.78
C VAL A 15 -10.82 8.16 -17.99
N LYS A 16 -9.74 8.30 -17.21
CA LYS A 16 -8.71 7.27 -17.13
C LYS A 16 -9.17 6.20 -16.15
N ILE A 17 -9.49 5.02 -16.66
CA ILE A 17 -9.70 3.85 -15.81
C ILE A 17 -8.35 3.50 -15.17
N VAL A 18 -8.29 3.56 -13.85
CA VAL A 18 -7.15 3.06 -13.10
C VAL A 18 -7.39 1.57 -12.87
N PRO A 19 -6.62 0.68 -13.51
CA PRO A 19 -6.78 -0.75 -13.25
C PRO A 19 -6.52 -1.02 -11.77
N TRP A 20 -7.40 -1.80 -11.15
CA TRP A 20 -7.32 -2.18 -9.74
C TRP A 20 -6.42 -3.42 -9.57
N ASP A 21 -5.26 -3.35 -10.20
CA ASP A 21 -4.29 -4.43 -10.24
C ASP A 21 -3.32 -4.25 -9.07
N PHE A 22 -3.41 -5.13 -8.07
CA PHE A 22 -2.43 -5.19 -6.99
C PHE A 22 -1.22 -6.01 -7.46
N THR A 23 -0.37 -5.40 -8.27
CA THR A 23 0.79 -6.10 -8.89
C THR A 23 1.93 -6.36 -7.91
N CYS A 24 1.92 -5.73 -6.74
CA CYS A 24 2.98 -5.85 -5.75
C CYS A 24 2.38 -6.17 -4.38
N PHE A 25 2.70 -7.35 -3.86
CA PHE A 25 2.34 -7.75 -2.51
C PHE A 25 3.59 -7.73 -1.63
N PRO A 26 3.57 -7.07 -0.46
CA PRO A 26 4.72 -7.07 0.44
C PRO A 26 5.00 -8.47 0.96
N SER A 27 6.30 -8.81 1.12
CA SER A 27 6.72 -10.05 1.78
C SER A 27 6.18 -10.15 3.21
N GLN A 28 6.13 -11.37 3.72
CA GLN A 28 5.80 -11.61 5.12
C GLN A 28 6.77 -10.88 6.07
N ASN A 29 8.05 -10.75 5.68
CA ASN A 29 9.05 -10.05 6.46
C ASN A 29 8.72 -8.56 6.60
N PHE A 30 8.34 -7.88 5.50
CA PHE A 30 7.88 -6.50 5.55
C PHE A 30 6.69 -6.33 6.51
N LYS A 31 5.69 -7.21 6.41
CA LYS A 31 4.51 -7.18 7.28
C LYS A 31 4.89 -7.35 8.76
N ASN A 32 5.80 -8.27 9.06
CA ASN A 32 6.26 -8.51 10.43
C ASN A 32 6.96 -7.26 11.01
N LYS A 33 7.84 -6.62 10.25
CA LYS A 33 8.53 -5.39 10.66
C LYS A 33 7.55 -4.24 10.91
N PHE A 34 6.64 -4.01 9.96
CA PHE A 34 5.65 -2.95 10.11
C PHE A 34 4.72 -3.19 11.31
N GLY A 35 4.28 -4.43 11.53
CA GLY A 35 3.50 -4.82 12.69
C GLY A 35 4.24 -4.59 14.01
N ALA A 36 5.53 -4.92 14.09
CA ALA A 36 6.36 -4.66 15.26
C ALA A 36 6.52 -3.16 15.54
N ALA A 37 6.72 -2.34 14.51
CA ALA A 37 6.79 -0.88 14.65
C ALA A 37 5.49 -0.29 15.19
N LEU A 38 4.33 -0.77 14.71
CA LEU A 38 3.02 -0.37 15.21
C LEU A 38 2.82 -0.80 16.67
N LEU A 39 3.27 -2.00 17.05
CA LEU A 39 3.21 -2.47 18.43
C LEU A 39 4.01 -1.55 19.36
N GLN A 40 5.23 -1.19 18.98
CA GLN A 40 6.06 -0.26 19.76
C GLN A 40 5.43 1.12 19.88
N TYR A 41 4.76 1.60 18.82
CA TYR A 41 4.04 2.86 18.84
C TYR A 41 2.88 2.85 19.83
N VAL A 42 2.02 1.83 19.82
CA VAL A 42 0.88 1.75 20.76
C VAL A 42 1.34 1.55 22.21
N GLN A 43 2.54 1.03 22.42
CA GLN A 43 3.18 0.90 23.73
C GLN A 43 3.89 2.19 24.18
N GLY A 44 3.87 3.26 23.37
CA GLY A 44 4.56 4.53 23.68
C GLY A 44 6.08 4.48 23.57
N GLN A 45 6.63 3.39 23.01
CA GLN A 45 8.08 3.18 22.83
C GLN A 45 8.61 3.77 21.52
N LYS A 46 7.69 4.13 20.61
CA LYS A 46 7.99 4.76 19.31
C LYS A 46 7.07 5.95 19.08
N THR A 47 7.54 6.97 18.37
CA THR A 47 6.65 8.02 17.87
C THR A 47 6.00 7.60 16.56
N TRP A 48 4.88 8.24 16.19
CA TRP A 48 4.27 8.02 14.88
C TRP A 48 5.22 8.38 13.71
N SER A 49 6.05 9.41 13.91
CA SER A 49 7.05 9.82 12.93
C SER A 49 8.06 8.69 12.68
N ASP A 50 8.48 7.97 13.72
CA ASP A 50 9.40 6.84 13.59
C ASP A 50 8.77 5.68 12.81
N VAL A 51 7.49 5.37 13.08
CA VAL A 51 6.75 4.35 12.31
C VAL A 51 6.69 4.72 10.84
N LYS A 52 6.35 5.97 10.52
CA LYS A 52 6.27 6.47 9.14
C LYS A 52 7.62 6.40 8.44
N ASN A 53 8.69 6.82 9.12
CA ASN A 53 10.03 6.80 8.53
C ASN A 53 10.50 5.37 8.27
N GLU A 54 10.25 4.46 9.20
CA GLU A 54 10.62 3.06 9.07
C GLU A 54 9.87 2.35 7.94
N VAL A 55 8.54 2.52 7.85
CA VAL A 55 7.76 1.87 6.80
C VAL A 55 8.17 2.33 5.40
N VAL A 56 8.48 3.62 5.23
CA VAL A 56 8.99 4.17 3.96
C VAL A 56 10.36 3.60 3.62
N LYS A 57 11.25 3.50 4.61
CA LYS A 57 12.59 2.93 4.44
C LYS A 57 12.51 1.45 4.06
N ASP A 58 11.75 0.65 4.80
CA ASP A 58 11.58 -0.78 4.55
C ASP A 58 10.91 -1.04 3.20
N TRP A 59 9.94 -0.20 2.80
CA TRP A 59 9.28 -0.34 1.50
C TRP A 59 10.24 -0.06 0.36
N LYS A 60 11.10 0.95 0.51
CA LYS A 60 12.15 1.23 -0.48
C LYS A 60 13.11 0.04 -0.64
N SER A 61 13.44 -0.64 0.45
CA SER A 61 14.27 -1.86 0.41
C SER A 61 13.53 -3.04 -0.22
N GLU A 62 12.26 -3.27 0.13
CA GLU A 62 11.41 -4.33 -0.43
C GLU A 62 11.24 -4.17 -1.95
N ALA A 63 10.90 -2.95 -2.41
CA ALA A 63 10.72 -2.63 -3.81
C ALA A 63 12.01 -2.81 -4.63
N ALA A 64 13.17 -2.51 -4.05
CA ALA A 64 14.47 -2.73 -4.70
C ALA A 64 14.86 -4.21 -4.77
N ALA A 65 14.38 -5.04 -3.83
CA ALA A 65 14.64 -6.49 -3.83
C ALA A 65 13.71 -7.28 -4.76
N THR A 66 12.61 -6.67 -5.21
CA THR A 66 11.60 -7.26 -6.12
C THR A 66 11.68 -6.73 -7.56
N ALA A 67 12.60 -5.81 -7.84
CA ALA A 67 12.92 -5.28 -9.17
C ALA A 67 13.97 -6.14 -9.88
#